data_AF-A0A0F9T5C0-F1
#
_entry.id   AF-A0A0F9T5C0-F1
#
_cell.length_a   1.000
_cell.length_b   1.000
_cell.length_c   1.000
_cell.angle_alpha   90.00
_cell.angle_beta   90.00
_cell.angle_gamma   90.00
#
_symmetry.space_group_name_H-M   'P 1'
#
loop_
_entity.id
_entity.type
_entity.pdbx_description
1 polymer ?
#
loop_
_entity_poly.entity_id
_entity_poly.type
_entity_poly.pdbx_seq_one_letter_code
_entity_poly.pdbx_strand_id
1 'polypeptide(L)'
;MDLLEARREYLDWCNTLTNKQAYALKLLIGKKEMRQEYFEKTIHWKTQESLRVKGLISDYATGHGLYIRIVPDGEKALMEFEKKR
;
A
#
# COMPACT_ATOMS: atom_id res chain seq x y z
N MET A 1 13.41 22.06 12.32
CA MET A 1 12.66 21.06 11.53
C MET A 1 11.20 21.48 11.62
N ASP A 2 10.67 22.05 10.54
CA ASP A 2 9.33 22.64 10.51
C ASP A 2 8.28 21.54 10.39
N LEU A 3 7.27 21.53 11.27
CA LEU A 3 6.19 20.55 11.26
C LEU A 3 5.39 20.59 9.95
N LEU A 4 5.42 21.72 9.23
CA LEU A 4 4.77 21.88 7.94
C LEU A 4 5.54 21.19 6.80
N GLU A 5 6.87 21.14 6.85
CA GLU A 5 7.70 20.42 5.88
C GLU A 5 7.50 18.91 5.98
N ALA A 6 7.54 18.35 7.20
CA ALA A 6 7.29 16.92 7.41
C ALA A 6 5.90 16.49 6.92
N ARG A 7 4.88 17.35 7.08
CA ARG A 7 3.53 17.10 6.58
C ARG A 7 3.43 17.21 5.06
N ARG A 8 4.12 18.18 4.45
CA ARG A 8 4.12 18.37 2.99
C ARG A 8 4.89 17.26 2.28
N GLU A 9 6.03 16.86 2.84
CA GLU A 9 6.83 15.73 2.37
C GLU A 9 6.05 14.42 2.48
N TYR A 10 5.30 14.21 3.57
CA TYR A 10 4.36 13.08 3.70
C TYR A 10 3.26 13.09 2.63
N LEU A 11 2.67 14.25 2.34
CA LEU A 11 1.62 14.39 1.31
C LEU A 11 2.16 14.22 -0.13
N ASP A 12 3.32 14.78 -0.43
CA ASP A 12 3.99 14.57 -1.73
C ASP A 12 4.39 13.09 -1.89
N TRP A 13 4.81 12.45 -0.81
CA TRP A 13 5.16 11.03 -0.81
C TRP A 13 3.95 10.10 -1.00
N CYS A 14 2.80 10.40 -0.38
CA CYS A 14 1.53 9.72 -0.69
C CYS A 14 1.08 9.93 -2.14
N ASN A 15 1.42 11.07 -2.76
CA ASN A 15 1.08 11.39 -4.15
C ASN A 15 1.96 10.72 -5.22
N THR A 16 3.01 9.99 -4.84
CA THR A 16 3.95 9.32 -5.78
C THR A 16 3.55 7.88 -6.13
N LEU A 17 2.27 7.52 -5.95
CA LEU A 17 1.81 6.16 -6.20
C LEU A 17 1.97 5.80 -7.69
N THR A 18 2.69 4.72 -7.98
CA THR A 18 2.88 4.23 -9.36
C THR A 18 1.71 3.33 -9.79
N ASN A 19 1.51 3.14 -11.11
CA ASN A 19 0.50 2.20 -11.64
C ASN A 19 0.63 0.78 -11.04
N LYS A 20 1.86 0.30 -10.82
CA LYS A 20 2.12 -1.01 -10.23
C LYS A 20 1.70 -1.07 -8.75
N GLN A 21 1.96 0.00 -8.00
CA GLN A 21 1.52 0.12 -6.61
C GLN A 21 0.01 0.25 -6.51
N ALA A 22 -0.62 1.07 -7.36
CA ALA A 22 -2.07 1.21 -7.43
C ALA A 22 -2.75 -0.14 -7.72
N TYR A 23 -2.20 -0.91 -8.68
CA TYR A 23 -2.70 -2.26 -8.98
C TYR A 23 -2.61 -3.20 -7.77
N ALA A 24 -1.48 -3.21 -7.07
CA ALA A 24 -1.29 -4.01 -5.85
C ALA A 24 -2.27 -3.62 -4.73
N LEU A 25 -2.53 -2.33 -4.53
CA LEU A 25 -3.51 -1.86 -3.55
C LEU A 25 -4.95 -2.23 -3.95
N LYS A 26 -5.30 -2.14 -5.24
CA LYS A 26 -6.61 -2.58 -5.76
C LYS A 26 -6.87 -4.07 -5.51
N LEU A 27 -5.84 -4.91 -5.69
CA LEU A 27 -5.93 -6.34 -5.40
C LEU A 27 -6.28 -6.62 -3.94
N LEU A 28 -5.80 -5.78 -3.01
CA LEU A 28 -6.08 -5.91 -1.59
C LEU A 28 -7.45 -5.35 -1.19
N ILE A 29 -7.89 -4.22 -1.76
CA ILE A 29 -9.23 -3.65 -1.52
C ILE A 29 -10.33 -4.67 -1.82
N GLY A 30 -10.24 -5.37 -2.96
CA GLY A 30 -11.27 -6.32 -3.38
C GLY A 30 -11.42 -7.53 -2.45
N LYS A 31 -10.40 -7.83 -1.65
CA LYS A 31 -10.35 -9.02 -0.77
C LYS A 31 -10.29 -8.68 0.72
N LYS A 32 -10.12 -7.40 1.09
CA LYS A 32 -9.77 -6.87 2.44
C LYS A 32 -8.40 -7.36 2.97
N GLU A 33 -8.06 -8.60 2.70
CA GLU A 33 -6.80 -9.26 3.05
C GLU A 33 -6.49 -10.40 2.07
N MET A 34 -5.22 -10.79 1.97
CA MET A 34 -4.76 -11.85 1.08
C MET A 34 -3.63 -12.63 1.76
N ARG A 35 -3.52 -13.95 1.52
CA ARG A 35 -2.34 -14.70 1.98
C ARG A 35 -1.07 -14.08 1.38
N GLN A 36 -0.06 -13.88 2.22
CA GLN A 36 1.20 -13.24 1.83
C GLN A 36 1.81 -13.93 0.60
N GLU A 37 1.87 -15.26 0.58
CA GLU A 37 2.42 -16.02 -0.55
C GLU A 37 1.76 -15.71 -1.91
N TYR A 38 0.43 -15.53 -1.94
CA TYR A 38 -0.27 -15.21 -3.19
C TYR A 38 0.03 -13.78 -3.64
N PHE A 39 0.09 -12.85 -2.69
CA PHE A 39 0.46 -11.48 -2.99
C PHE A 39 1.90 -11.41 -3.52
N GLU A 40 2.81 -12.18 -2.92
CA GLU A 40 4.23 -12.19 -3.27
C GLU A 40 4.51 -12.79 -4.64
N LYS A 41 3.74 -13.80 -5.05
CA LYS A 41 3.78 -14.36 -6.41
C LYS A 41 3.21 -13.42 -7.47
N THR A 42 2.26 -12.56 -7.09
CA THR A 42 1.51 -11.72 -8.04
C THR A 42 2.18 -10.37 -8.24
N ILE A 43 2.73 -9.78 -7.19
CA ILE A 43 3.29 -8.43 -7.18
C ILE A 43 4.81 -8.52 -7.18
N HIS A 44 5.47 -7.74 -8.03
CA HIS A 44 6.93 -7.70 -8.06
C HIS A 44 7.52 -7.24 -6.72
N TRP A 45 8.57 -7.91 -6.22
CA TRP A 45 9.14 -7.69 -4.89
C TRP A 45 9.41 -6.21 -4.55
N LYS A 46 10.03 -5.45 -5.46
CA LYS A 46 10.26 -3.99 -5.28
C LYS A 46 8.99 -3.19 -5.01
N THR A 47 7.88 -3.57 -5.65
CA THR A 47 6.58 -2.92 -5.43
C THR A 47 6.05 -3.27 -4.05
N GLN A 48 6.17 -4.52 -3.62
CA GLN A 48 5.75 -4.94 -2.27
C GLN A 48 6.57 -4.22 -1.19
N GLU A 49 7.89 -4.22 -1.30
CA GLU A 49 8.81 -3.54 -0.39
C GLU A 49 8.48 -2.06 -0.31
N SER A 50 8.32 -1.40 -1.46
CA SER A 50 7.96 0.01 -1.49
C SER A 50 6.61 0.28 -0.83
N LEU A 51 5.61 -0.59 -0.95
CA LEU A 51 4.32 -0.44 -0.26
C LEU A 51 4.44 -0.63 1.26
N ARG A 52 5.29 -1.56 1.71
CA ARG A 52 5.57 -1.81 3.14
C ARG A 52 6.33 -0.65 3.78
N VAL A 53 7.40 -0.18 3.13
CA VAL A 53 8.13 1.03 3.54
C VAL A 53 7.20 2.24 3.55
N LYS A 54 6.26 2.28 2.60
CA LYS A 54 5.21 3.29 2.56
C LYS A 54 4.13 3.18 3.62
N GLY A 55 4.13 2.11 4.41
CA GLY A 55 3.09 1.84 5.39
C GLY A 55 1.69 1.83 4.78
N LEU A 56 1.56 1.45 3.50
CA LEU A 56 0.27 1.35 2.79
C LEU A 56 -0.34 -0.05 2.87
N ILE A 57 0.50 -1.03 3.21
CA ILE A 57 0.10 -2.41 3.49
C ILE A 57 0.76 -2.88 4.79
N SER A 58 0.16 -3.88 5.42
CA SER A 58 0.68 -4.49 6.65
C SER A 58 0.57 -6.00 6.55
N ASP A 59 1.67 -6.67 6.90
CA ASP A 59 1.70 -8.11 7.13
C ASP A 59 1.18 -8.42 8.54
N TYR A 60 0.45 -9.51 8.72
CA TYR A 60 0.02 -10.02 10.02
C TYR A 60 -0.09 -11.55 10.01
N ALA A 61 0.15 -12.16 11.17
CA ALA A 61 0.06 -13.60 11.34
C ALA A 61 -1.29 -13.99 11.97
N THR A 62 -1.82 -15.10 11.50
CA THR A 62 -2.98 -15.78 12.08
C THR A 62 -2.59 -17.21 12.42
N GLY A 63 -3.44 -17.93 13.18
CA GLY A 63 -3.28 -19.38 13.36
C GLY A 63 -3.32 -20.19 12.06
N HIS A 64 -3.69 -19.56 10.93
CA HIS A 64 -3.84 -20.19 9.62
C HIS A 64 -2.80 -19.73 8.58
N GLY A 65 -1.82 -18.91 8.99
CA GLY A 65 -0.70 -18.45 8.14
C GLY A 65 -0.51 -16.93 8.14
N LEU A 66 0.35 -16.47 7.22
CA LEU A 66 0.69 -15.05 7.03
C LEU A 66 -0.20 -14.39 5.97
N TYR A 67 -0.66 -13.19 6.27
CA TYR A 67 -1.56 -12.43 5.44
C TYR A 67 -1.08 -10.98 5.31
N ILE A 68 -1.46 -10.36 4.19
CA ILE A 68 -1.28 -8.94 3.90
C ILE A 68 -2.64 -8.30 3.79
N ARG A 69 -2.78 -7.10 4.33
CA ARG A 69 -3.94 -6.24 4.16
C ARG A 69 -3.52 -4.85 3.74
N ILE A 70 -4.43 -4.14 3.08
CA ILE A 70 -4.31 -2.71 2.89
C ILE A 70 -4.60 -2.01 4.22
N VAL A 71 -3.87 -0.93 4.51
CA VAL A 71 -4.14 -0.08 5.68
C VAL A 71 -4.93 1.17 5.26
N PRO A 72 -5.55 1.90 6.20
CA PRO A 72 -6.38 3.07 5.85
C PRO A 72 -5.66 4.13 5.01
N ASP A 73 -4.36 4.33 5.23
CA ASP A 73 -3.58 5.28 4.43
C ASP A 73 -3.30 4.76 3.01
N GLY A 74 -3.21 3.44 2.84
CA GLY A 74 -3.18 2.78 1.53
C GLY A 74 -4.49 2.99 0.76
N GLU A 75 -5.63 2.88 1.42
CA GLU A 75 -6.94 3.14 0.82
C GLU A 75 -7.07 4.60 0.36
N LYS A 76 -6.69 5.55 1.21
CA LYS A 76 -6.67 6.98 0.87
C LYS A 76 -5.73 7.27 -0.30
N ALA A 77 -4.51 6.72 -0.27
CA ALA A 77 -3.52 6.93 -1.32
C ALA A 77 -4.03 6.40 -2.67
N LEU A 78 -4.72 5.26 -2.67
CA LEU A 78 -5.35 4.72 -3.87
C LEU A 78 -6.50 5.60 -4.36
N MET A 79 -7.38 6.05 -3.47
CA MET A 79 -8.50 6.93 -3.83
C MET A 79 -8.04 8.26 -4.45
N GLU A 80 -7.02 8.89 -3.87
CA GLU A 80 -6.44 10.13 -4.39
C GLU A 80 -5.74 9.92 -5.74
N PHE A 81 -5.11 8.76 -5.94
CA PHE A 81 -4.55 8.37 -7.23
C PHE A 81 -5.62 8.23 -8.31
N GLU A 82 -6.79 7.67 -7.97
CA GLU A 82 -7.91 7.50 -8.91
C GLU A 82 -8.61 8.81 -9.29
N LYS A 83 -8.76 9.77 -8.36
CA LYS A 83 -9.38 11.09 -8.66
C LYS A 83 -8.59 11.95 -9.66
N LYS A 84 -7.28 11.73 -9.77
CA LYS A 84 -6.39 12.48 -10.68
C LYS A 84 -6.40 11.93 -12.11
N ARG A 85 -7.15 10.86 -12.38
CA ARG A 85 -7.28 10.20 -13.69
C ARG A 85 -8.71 10.27 -14.20
#